data_AF-A0A2S8D678-F1
#
_entry.id   AF-A0A2S8D678-F1
#
_cell.length_a   1.000
_cell.length_b   1.000
_cell.length_c   1.000
_cell.angle_alpha   90.00
_cell.angle_beta   90.00
_cell.angle_gamma   90.00
#
_symmetry.space_group_name_H-M   'P 1'
#
loop_
_entity.id
_entity.type
_entity.pdbx_description
1 polymer ?
#
loop_
_entity_poly.entity_id
_entity_poly.type
_entity_poly.pdbx_seq_one_letter_code
_entity_poly.pdbx_strand_id
1 'polypeptide(L)'
;MAYGEGLPLPETYDRPDPRIKQLARRSTVTPGGASCNYNDIIPADHCLHDVQDLSKFSHPKASAAQYGCVGQGLHIAKKLLPFIPANAGILLVPCCRGGSAFLAGDEGTFSESTGASETSARWGVDKPLYKDLLTRTQAALKANPKNILLAVVWMQGEFDLKQGAYATQPGLFDSMVEKYRSDLSEFGGQCLGGSPSSVPWICGDTTYYWKQTYSSQYDAVYGAYKTKSAKKIFFVPFMTDENGRNVGTNEPSEDPDVADIGYYGAGGRTDAKTWTTADRKTHFGSWARRGIISDRLATAILVHAGRTAEFITGKQPDTVKPTGPSGEGTEREPEAPVSNRTLMSLLASGEDLASQGWRYYHKPASGDNVNKNIAEAVVSDAGATGGKALQLNKPENHIWFLEHDAAGQGVELLKKGGRVSVRFKLPGSLVPNRFALGIYWQLSSLPEGVTLAEEGNDMLMSFFLQTDATNLNAMYHKKPNAKLDTFGVFDNGWHTLAFEFAGNNSIQVTPVLDEKRGTPFTLVKSPASGAADKLQLTGISKAATYTLLIDSVKVEVNNADAAA
;
A
#
# COMPACT_ATOMS: atom_id res chain seq x y z
N MET A 1 -4.48 14.03 13.43
CA MET A 1 -4.07 14.44 14.79
C MET A 1 -4.28 13.37 15.84
N ALA A 2 -3.69 13.57 17.01
CA ALA A 2 -3.52 12.59 18.07
C ALA A 2 -4.67 12.53 19.08
N TYR A 3 -5.84 12.04 18.68
CA TYR A 3 -6.99 11.86 19.59
C TYR A 3 -7.16 10.42 20.11
N GLY A 4 -6.27 9.49 19.73
CA GLY A 4 -6.27 8.14 20.28
C GLY A 4 -5.83 8.16 21.74
N GLU A 5 -6.62 7.56 22.61
CA GLU A 5 -6.44 7.66 24.06
C GLU A 5 -5.69 6.51 24.71
N GLY A 6 -5.63 5.34 24.06
CA GLY A 6 -4.76 4.26 24.52
C GLY A 6 -3.28 4.67 24.55
N LEU A 7 -2.54 4.02 25.45
CA LEU A 7 -1.15 4.32 25.79
C LEU A 7 -0.21 4.27 24.57
N PRO A 8 0.67 5.27 24.38
CA PRO A 8 1.72 5.21 23.37
C PRO A 8 2.74 4.08 23.60
N LEU A 9 3.31 3.54 22.53
CA LEU A 9 4.26 2.42 22.50
C LEU A 9 5.56 2.80 21.75
N PRO A 10 6.35 3.77 22.27
CA PRO A 10 7.47 4.39 21.56
C PRO A 10 8.66 3.45 21.31
N GLU A 11 8.72 2.30 21.99
CA GLU A 11 9.77 1.29 21.74
C GLU A 11 9.41 0.33 20.59
N THR A 12 8.12 0.25 20.22
CA THR A 12 7.59 -0.71 19.26
C THR A 12 6.79 -0.03 18.14
N TYR A 13 5.46 -0.01 18.24
CA TYR A 13 4.55 0.44 17.18
C TYR A 13 4.69 1.93 16.90
N ASP A 14 4.89 2.72 17.95
CA ASP A 14 4.97 4.18 17.90
C ASP A 14 6.41 4.68 17.82
N ARG A 15 7.37 3.76 17.62
CA ARG A 15 8.78 4.09 17.49
C ARG A 15 9.02 5.04 16.32
N PRO A 16 9.65 6.21 16.57
CA PRO A 16 10.09 7.13 15.53
C PRO A 16 11.04 6.44 14.54
N ASP A 17 11.04 6.90 13.30
CA ASP A 17 11.98 6.47 12.27
C ASP A 17 12.91 7.63 11.89
N PRO A 18 14.23 7.42 11.73
CA PRO A 18 15.15 8.48 11.35
C PRO A 18 14.81 9.17 10.02
N ARG A 19 14.13 8.49 9.10
CA ARG A 19 13.69 9.02 7.80
C ARG A 19 12.31 9.67 7.84
N ILE A 20 11.61 9.65 8.97
CA ILE A 20 10.28 10.27 9.11
C ILE A 20 10.40 11.50 10.03
N LYS A 21 10.13 12.66 9.46
CA LYS A 21 10.23 13.97 10.11
C LYS A 21 8.90 14.69 10.12
N GLN A 22 8.81 15.77 10.90
CA GLN A 22 7.68 16.70 10.87
C GLN A 22 8.17 18.14 10.96
N LEU A 23 7.33 19.09 10.52
CA LEU A 23 7.54 20.50 10.83
C LEU A 23 7.08 20.81 12.27
N ALA A 24 7.98 21.36 13.06
CA ALA A 24 7.73 21.73 14.44
C ALA A 24 6.71 22.89 14.56
N ARG A 25 5.96 22.88 15.68
CA ARG A 25 5.16 24.01 16.19
C ARG A 25 5.41 24.32 17.66
N ARG A 26 5.49 23.29 18.51
CA ARG A 26 5.77 23.43 19.95
C ARG A 26 7.16 24.07 20.18
N SER A 27 7.39 24.57 21.39
CA SER A 27 8.70 25.12 21.80
C SER A 27 9.76 24.05 22.04
N THR A 28 9.37 22.79 22.19
CA THR A 28 10.28 21.64 22.34
C THR A 28 9.82 20.45 21.49
N VAL A 29 10.78 19.61 21.06
CA VAL A 29 10.56 18.43 20.21
C VAL A 29 9.65 17.40 20.91
N THR A 30 9.90 17.16 22.19
CA THR A 30 9.06 16.37 23.10
C THR A 30 8.84 17.19 24.37
N PRO A 31 7.85 16.86 25.23
CA PRO A 31 7.70 17.54 26.52
C PRO A 31 8.98 17.44 27.36
N GLY A 32 9.58 18.59 27.70
CA GLY A 32 10.86 18.65 28.42
C GLY A 32 12.10 18.29 27.59
N GLY A 33 11.95 18.06 26.29
CA GLY A 33 13.05 17.73 25.37
C GLY A 33 13.77 18.96 24.81
N ALA A 34 14.55 18.73 23.75
CA ALA A 34 15.29 19.78 23.06
C ALA A 34 14.36 20.88 22.52
N SER A 35 14.81 22.14 22.56
CA SER A 35 14.09 23.26 21.97
C SER A 35 13.95 23.13 20.46
N CYS A 36 12.84 23.58 19.91
CA CYS A 36 12.65 23.75 18.47
C CYS A 36 11.85 25.02 18.19
N ASN A 37 12.05 25.58 17.01
CA ASN A 37 11.31 26.73 16.49
C ASN A 37 10.19 26.28 15.56
N TYR A 38 9.25 27.18 15.29
CA TYR A 38 8.21 26.96 14.30
C TYR A 38 8.83 26.62 12.93
N ASN A 39 8.36 25.53 12.32
CA ASN A 39 8.86 24.95 11.07
C ASN A 39 10.26 24.32 11.08
N ASP A 40 10.90 24.13 12.24
CA ASP A 40 12.09 23.27 12.30
C ASP A 40 11.74 21.84 11.86
N ILE A 41 12.64 21.20 11.10
CA ILE A 41 12.50 19.78 10.72
C ILE A 41 12.98 18.92 11.89
N ILE A 42 12.03 18.28 12.57
CA ILE A 42 12.27 17.48 13.77
C ILE A 42 11.83 16.03 13.57
N PRO A 43 12.26 15.06 14.40
CA PRO A 43 11.70 13.72 14.39
C PRO A 43 10.18 13.72 14.54
N ALA A 44 9.51 12.87 13.79
CA ALA A 44 8.09 12.61 13.97
C ALA A 44 7.86 11.44 14.92
N ASP A 45 6.87 11.58 15.80
CA ASP A 45 6.44 10.55 16.74
C ASP A 45 4.90 10.40 16.74
N HIS A 46 4.35 9.67 17.71
CA HIS A 46 2.91 9.41 17.81
C HIS A 46 2.05 10.65 18.05
N CYS A 47 2.63 11.76 18.53
CA CYS A 47 1.90 12.97 18.91
C CYS A 47 2.45 14.21 18.17
N LEU A 48 2.13 14.29 16.88
CA LEU A 48 2.62 15.34 15.97
C LEU A 48 2.26 16.77 16.41
N HIS A 49 3.04 17.74 15.92
CA HIS A 49 2.96 19.19 16.22
C HIS A 49 1.79 19.89 15.48
N ASP A 50 0.58 19.36 15.63
CA ASP A 50 -0.67 19.95 15.14
C ASP A 50 -0.96 21.31 15.82
N VAL A 51 -1.96 22.08 15.33
CA VAL A 51 -2.33 23.38 15.92
C VAL A 51 -2.75 23.23 17.39
N GLN A 52 -3.44 22.14 17.70
CA GLN A 52 -3.75 21.75 19.08
C GLN A 52 -2.66 20.83 19.63
N ASP A 53 -2.05 21.23 20.75
CA ASP A 53 -1.06 20.42 21.45
C ASP A 53 -1.72 19.36 22.34
N LEU A 54 -1.69 18.10 21.88
CA LEU A 54 -2.23 16.95 22.62
C LEU A 54 -1.17 16.19 23.43
N SER A 55 0.07 16.71 23.50
CA SER A 55 1.16 16.05 24.21
C SER A 55 1.02 16.10 25.74
N LYS A 56 0.17 16.99 26.23
CA LYS A 56 -0.12 17.17 27.67
C LYS A 56 -1.17 16.18 28.19
N PHE A 57 -1.90 15.50 27.30
CA PHE A 57 -2.95 14.54 27.65
C PHE A 57 -2.36 13.14 27.76
N SER A 58 -1.51 12.89 28.74
CA SER A 58 -0.86 11.59 28.92
C SER A 58 -1.79 10.55 29.53
N HIS A 59 -1.66 9.29 29.09
CA HIS A 59 -2.36 8.18 29.70
C HIS A 59 -1.87 7.98 31.16
N PRO A 60 -2.71 7.62 32.14
CA PRO A 60 -2.28 7.50 33.55
C PRO A 60 -1.18 6.47 33.83
N LYS A 61 -0.98 5.51 32.91
CA LYS A 61 0.12 4.53 32.96
C LYS A 61 1.37 4.95 32.16
N ALA A 62 1.42 6.18 31.66
CA ALA A 62 2.52 6.64 30.82
C ALA A 62 3.80 6.89 31.62
N SER A 63 4.92 6.40 31.08
CA SER A 63 6.24 6.96 31.36
C SER A 63 6.46 8.29 30.64
N ALA A 64 7.57 8.98 30.91
CA ALA A 64 7.92 10.25 30.25
C ALA A 64 8.00 10.15 28.72
N ALA A 65 8.44 9.00 28.17
CA ALA A 65 8.50 8.77 26.73
C ALA A 65 7.12 8.47 26.10
N GLN A 66 6.11 8.13 26.91
CA GLN A 66 4.76 7.75 26.48
C GLN A 66 3.76 8.91 26.64
N TYR A 67 4.24 10.12 26.45
CA TYR A 67 3.45 11.33 26.67
C TYR A 67 2.27 11.45 25.69
N GLY A 68 1.22 12.16 26.10
CA GLY A 68 0.13 12.56 25.22
C GLY A 68 -0.78 11.43 24.73
N CYS A 69 -1.37 11.71 23.57
CA CYS A 69 -2.28 10.83 22.83
C CYS A 69 -1.64 10.35 21.52
N VAL A 70 -2.29 9.43 20.80
CA VAL A 70 -1.74 8.81 19.57
C VAL A 70 -2.49 9.28 18.33
N GLY A 71 -1.74 9.66 17.29
CA GLY A 71 -2.22 10.04 15.97
C GLY A 71 -1.71 9.13 14.87
N GLN A 72 -2.48 9.02 13.77
CA GLN A 72 -2.15 8.12 12.66
C GLN A 72 -1.04 8.61 11.72
N GLY A 73 -0.57 9.86 11.83
CA GLY A 73 0.36 10.44 10.86
C GLY A 73 1.71 9.70 10.78
N LEU A 74 2.31 9.35 11.93
CA LEU A 74 3.51 8.51 11.97
C LEU A 74 3.27 7.15 11.31
N HIS A 75 2.14 6.52 11.59
CA HIS A 75 1.83 5.18 11.09
C HIS A 75 1.57 5.17 9.58
N ILE A 76 0.92 6.21 9.04
CA ILE A 76 0.80 6.41 7.59
C ILE A 76 2.20 6.52 6.98
N ALA A 77 3.06 7.38 7.52
CA ALA A 77 4.41 7.54 7.01
C ALA A 77 5.22 6.23 7.07
N LYS A 78 5.17 5.48 8.17
CA LYS A 78 5.86 4.18 8.29
C LYS A 78 5.40 3.18 7.24
N LYS A 79 4.11 3.20 6.87
CA LYS A 79 3.54 2.32 5.82
C LYS A 79 3.90 2.77 4.41
N LEU A 80 4.20 4.05 4.19
CA LEU A 80 4.65 4.58 2.91
C LEU A 80 6.17 4.46 2.72
N LEU A 81 6.94 4.47 3.81
CA LEU A 81 8.40 4.50 3.78
C LEU A 81 9.06 3.38 2.94
N PRO A 82 8.55 2.13 2.92
CA PRO A 82 9.08 1.07 2.06
C PRO A 82 8.93 1.33 0.55
N PHE A 83 8.06 2.24 0.16
CA PHE A 83 7.73 2.53 -1.24
C PHE A 83 8.46 3.76 -1.80
N ILE A 84 9.28 4.43 -0.98
CA ILE A 84 10.08 5.58 -1.41
C ILE A 84 11.58 5.24 -1.35
N PRO A 85 12.43 5.89 -2.17
CA PRO A 85 13.87 5.61 -2.24
C PRO A 85 14.56 5.64 -0.88
N ALA A 86 15.59 4.80 -0.69
CA ALA A 86 16.34 4.71 0.57
C ALA A 86 17.00 6.05 0.99
N ASN A 87 17.37 6.88 0.02
CA ASN A 87 17.92 8.23 0.23
C ASN A 87 16.85 9.32 0.41
N ALA A 88 15.56 8.96 0.36
CA ALA A 88 14.44 9.84 0.64
C ALA A 88 13.82 9.55 2.02
N GLY A 89 13.22 10.57 2.61
CA GLY A 89 12.43 10.48 3.83
C GLY A 89 11.04 11.08 3.64
N ILE A 90 10.20 10.95 4.67
CA ILE A 90 8.85 11.54 4.68
C ILE A 90 8.84 12.72 5.64
N LEU A 91 8.46 13.89 5.13
CA LEU A 91 8.22 15.08 5.93
C LEU A 91 6.71 15.28 6.13
N LEU A 92 6.25 15.12 7.37
CA LEU A 92 4.87 15.37 7.77
C LEU A 92 4.65 16.85 8.07
N VAL A 93 3.53 17.40 7.60
CA VAL A 93 3.14 18.79 7.83
C VAL A 93 1.85 18.82 8.66
N PRO A 94 1.96 18.71 10.00
CA PRO A 94 0.78 18.66 10.87
C PRO A 94 0.15 20.05 11.03
N CYS A 95 -1.14 20.16 10.69
CA CYS A 95 -1.92 21.41 10.67
C CYS A 95 -3.35 21.20 11.20
N CYS A 96 -3.61 20.13 11.94
CA CYS A 96 -4.96 19.81 12.42
C CYS A 96 -5.35 20.61 13.67
N ARG A 97 -6.66 20.78 13.88
CA ARG A 97 -7.26 21.37 15.08
C ARG A 97 -8.51 20.58 15.48
N GLY A 98 -8.59 20.13 16.73
CA GLY A 98 -9.79 19.45 17.22
C GLY A 98 -10.98 20.39 17.30
N GLY A 99 -12.19 19.90 17.04
CA GLY A 99 -13.41 20.73 17.09
C GLY A 99 -13.48 21.86 16.04
N SER A 100 -12.59 21.87 15.05
CA SER A 100 -12.64 22.85 13.97
C SER A 100 -13.72 22.54 12.94
N ALA A 101 -14.31 23.59 12.36
CA ALA A 101 -15.40 23.49 11.39
C ALA A 101 -15.30 24.59 10.32
N PHE A 102 -16.00 24.44 9.21
CA PHE A 102 -16.21 25.55 8.28
C PHE A 102 -17.31 26.50 8.77
N LEU A 103 -18.32 25.95 9.42
CA LEU A 103 -19.55 26.65 9.77
C LEU A 103 -19.61 27.12 11.23
N ALA A 104 -18.65 26.69 12.08
CA ALA A 104 -18.55 27.08 13.48
C ALA A 104 -17.09 27.24 13.94
N GLY A 105 -16.91 27.71 15.17
CA GLY A 105 -15.60 27.93 15.79
C GLY A 105 -15.05 29.33 15.55
N ASP A 106 -14.15 29.73 16.44
CA ASP A 106 -13.47 31.02 16.40
C ASP A 106 -12.49 31.08 15.24
N GLU A 107 -12.34 32.24 14.62
CA GLU A 107 -11.33 32.42 13.56
C GLU A 107 -9.91 32.33 14.13
N GLY A 108 -9.71 32.93 15.31
CA GLY A 108 -8.40 33.10 15.92
C GLY A 108 -7.51 34.06 15.09
N THR A 109 -6.21 33.85 15.14
CA THR A 109 -5.21 34.71 14.49
C THR A 109 -4.13 33.88 13.80
N PHE A 110 -3.43 34.49 12.84
CA PHE A 110 -2.29 33.87 12.15
C PHE A 110 -1.05 34.77 12.30
N SER A 111 0.09 34.15 12.57
CA SER A 111 1.41 34.78 12.60
C SER A 111 2.38 33.99 11.75
N GLU A 112 3.24 34.68 10.99
CA GLU A 112 4.27 34.00 10.18
C GLU A 112 5.32 33.27 11.03
N SER A 113 5.51 33.70 12.29
CA SER A 113 6.52 33.14 13.20
C SER A 113 5.99 32.00 14.09
N THR A 114 4.67 31.88 14.25
CA THR A 114 4.07 30.88 15.16
C THR A 114 2.89 30.11 14.56
N GLY A 115 2.44 30.47 13.36
CA GLY A 115 1.30 29.87 12.69
C GLY A 115 -0.06 30.33 13.23
N ALA A 116 -1.08 29.49 13.02
CA ALA A 116 -2.40 29.68 13.60
C ALA A 116 -2.37 29.64 15.14
N SER A 117 -3.14 30.50 15.80
CA SER A 117 -3.29 30.51 17.26
C SER A 117 -4.07 29.29 17.76
N GLU A 118 -3.87 28.93 19.03
CA GLU A 118 -4.55 27.79 19.67
C GLU A 118 -6.10 27.91 19.62
N THR A 119 -6.60 29.15 19.62
CA THR A 119 -8.03 29.47 19.52
C THR A 119 -8.59 29.35 18.09
N SER A 120 -7.75 29.26 17.06
CA SER A 120 -8.24 29.11 15.69
C SER A 120 -8.96 27.78 15.52
N ALA A 121 -10.24 27.82 15.21
CA ALA A 121 -11.13 26.67 15.01
C ALA A 121 -12.01 26.79 13.75
N ARG A 122 -11.79 27.82 12.92
CA ARG A 122 -12.52 28.05 11.67
C ARG A 122 -11.69 27.70 10.44
N TRP A 123 -12.14 26.72 9.65
CA TRP A 123 -11.65 26.46 8.29
C TRP A 123 -12.35 27.35 7.28
N GLY A 124 -11.69 27.58 6.15
CA GLY A 124 -12.20 28.40 5.05
C GLY A 124 -11.09 29.22 4.39
N VAL A 125 -11.37 29.71 3.19
CA VAL A 125 -10.44 30.56 2.43
C VAL A 125 -9.97 31.74 3.29
N ASP A 126 -8.65 31.95 3.29
CA ASP A 126 -7.94 33.03 3.99
C ASP A 126 -8.09 33.07 5.53
N LYS A 127 -8.75 32.05 6.13
CA LYS A 127 -8.82 31.89 7.60
C LYS A 127 -7.47 31.45 8.18
N PRO A 128 -7.21 31.69 9.48
CA PRO A 128 -5.94 31.33 10.08
C PRO A 128 -5.52 29.86 9.92
N LEU A 129 -6.45 28.90 10.05
CA LEU A 129 -6.14 27.47 9.82
C LEU A 129 -5.76 27.18 8.36
N TYR A 130 -6.39 27.86 7.41
CA TYR A 130 -6.03 27.76 5.99
C TYR A 130 -4.65 28.36 5.71
N LYS A 131 -4.36 29.55 6.26
CA LYS A 131 -3.04 30.19 6.15
C LYS A 131 -1.94 29.32 6.75
N ASP A 132 -2.20 28.69 7.88
CA ASP A 132 -1.28 27.76 8.52
C ASP A 132 -1.04 26.50 7.68
N LEU A 133 -2.09 25.89 7.11
CA LEU A 133 -1.97 24.80 6.15
C LEU A 133 -1.10 25.19 4.94
N LEU A 134 -1.40 26.32 4.31
CA LEU A 134 -0.69 26.80 3.12
C LEU A 134 0.78 27.10 3.42
N THR A 135 1.05 27.95 4.41
CA THR A 135 2.40 28.46 4.69
C THR A 135 3.32 27.36 5.23
N ARG A 136 2.80 26.39 5.99
CA ARG A 136 3.60 25.23 6.44
C ARG A 136 3.90 24.27 5.31
N THR A 137 2.97 24.05 4.38
CA THR A 137 3.28 23.30 3.17
C THR A 137 4.37 24.01 2.36
N GLN A 138 4.26 25.32 2.14
CA GLN A 138 5.28 26.10 1.45
C GLN A 138 6.63 26.03 2.17
N ALA A 139 6.67 26.10 3.50
CA ALA A 139 7.89 25.97 4.28
C ALA A 139 8.55 24.59 4.08
N ALA A 140 7.75 23.51 4.08
CA ALA A 140 8.24 22.17 3.78
C ALA A 140 8.84 22.08 2.37
N LEU A 141 8.19 22.66 1.37
CA LEU A 141 8.68 22.63 -0.02
C LEU A 141 9.93 23.50 -0.20
N LYS A 142 9.98 24.69 0.41
CA LYS A 142 11.15 25.59 0.38
C LYS A 142 12.38 25.00 1.08
N ALA A 143 12.19 24.15 2.09
CA ALA A 143 13.29 23.57 2.86
C ALA A 143 14.23 22.72 2.00
N ASN A 144 13.74 22.12 0.91
CA ASN A 144 14.56 21.41 -0.05
C ASN A 144 13.85 21.41 -1.42
N PRO A 145 14.48 21.89 -2.51
CA PRO A 145 13.86 21.92 -3.84
C PRO A 145 13.51 20.53 -4.39
N LYS A 146 14.07 19.45 -3.82
CA LYS A 146 13.74 18.06 -4.16
C LYS A 146 12.50 17.53 -3.40
N ASN A 147 11.96 18.27 -2.44
CA ASN A 147 10.74 17.84 -1.75
C ASN A 147 9.57 17.84 -2.72
N ILE A 148 8.75 16.78 -2.64
CA ILE A 148 7.52 16.63 -3.43
C ILE A 148 6.33 16.57 -2.47
N LEU A 149 5.32 17.41 -2.69
CA LEU A 149 4.04 17.33 -2.02
C LEU A 149 3.28 16.11 -2.55
N LEU A 150 3.24 15.05 -1.75
CA LEU A 150 2.68 13.75 -2.15
C LEU A 150 1.16 13.71 -2.09
N ALA A 151 0.58 14.18 -0.99
CA ALA A 151 -0.85 14.14 -0.75
C ALA A 151 -1.22 15.11 0.39
N VAL A 152 -2.50 15.50 0.45
CA VAL A 152 -3.10 16.11 1.64
C VAL A 152 -4.00 15.06 2.29
N VAL A 153 -3.71 14.65 3.53
CA VAL A 153 -4.60 13.77 4.29
C VAL A 153 -5.58 14.62 5.08
N TRP A 154 -6.86 14.53 4.71
CA TRP A 154 -7.93 15.37 5.24
C TRP A 154 -8.94 14.52 6.01
N MET A 155 -9.20 14.85 7.27
CA MET A 155 -10.23 14.20 8.09
C MET A 155 -10.94 15.29 8.87
N GLN A 156 -12.09 15.72 8.38
CA GLN A 156 -12.86 16.81 8.94
C GLN A 156 -14.31 16.73 8.44
N GLY A 157 -15.23 17.09 9.31
CA GLY A 157 -16.65 17.30 8.98
C GLY A 157 -17.54 17.22 10.22
N GLU A 158 -17.06 16.55 11.27
CA GLU A 158 -17.79 16.23 12.50
C GLU A 158 -18.55 17.40 13.11
N PHE A 159 -17.89 18.56 13.27
CA PHE A 159 -18.50 19.74 13.89
C PHE A 159 -19.39 20.54 12.92
N ASP A 160 -19.23 20.37 11.61
CA ASP A 160 -20.16 20.92 10.62
C ASP A 160 -21.48 20.15 10.61
N LEU A 161 -21.47 18.85 10.95
CA LEU A 161 -22.70 18.03 11.10
C LEU A 161 -23.67 18.58 12.16
N LYS A 162 -23.13 19.32 13.14
CA LYS A 162 -23.91 19.95 14.22
C LYS A 162 -24.60 21.24 13.81
N GLN A 163 -24.22 21.84 12.67
CA GLN A 163 -24.68 23.16 12.27
C GLN A 163 -25.92 23.07 11.39
N GLY A 164 -26.87 24.01 11.55
CA GLY A 164 -28.08 24.04 10.72
C GLY A 164 -27.79 24.23 9.22
N ALA A 165 -26.66 24.85 8.87
CA ALA A 165 -26.24 25.11 7.49
C ALA A 165 -25.29 24.04 6.91
N TYR A 166 -25.21 22.83 7.50
CA TYR A 166 -24.27 21.75 7.13
C TYR A 166 -24.18 21.48 5.62
N ALA A 167 -25.29 21.60 4.88
CA ALA A 167 -25.34 21.37 3.44
C ALA A 167 -24.50 22.37 2.60
N THR A 168 -24.06 23.48 3.20
CA THR A 168 -23.17 24.46 2.54
C THR A 168 -21.69 24.12 2.69
N GLN A 169 -21.32 23.24 3.64
CA GLN A 169 -19.92 22.87 3.90
C GLN A 169 -19.21 22.31 2.65
N PRO A 170 -19.81 21.45 1.80
CA PRO A 170 -19.13 20.92 0.63
C PRO A 170 -18.66 21.99 -0.35
N GLY A 171 -19.42 23.09 -0.48
CA GLY A 171 -19.02 24.23 -1.31
C GLY A 171 -17.85 25.00 -0.71
N LEU A 172 -17.88 25.24 0.61
CA LEU A 172 -16.79 25.91 1.33
C LEU A 172 -15.49 25.11 1.27
N PHE A 173 -15.58 23.78 1.41
CA PHE A 173 -14.45 22.88 1.24
C PHE A 173 -13.88 22.95 -0.19
N ASP A 174 -14.73 22.88 -1.22
CA ASP A 174 -14.28 22.99 -2.61
C ASP A 174 -13.55 24.31 -2.85
N SER A 175 -14.10 25.45 -2.41
CA SER A 175 -13.45 26.76 -2.54
C SER A 175 -12.09 26.79 -1.83
N MET A 176 -11.97 26.17 -0.66
CA MET A 176 -10.71 26.10 0.07
C MET A 176 -9.65 25.25 -0.65
N VAL A 177 -10.04 24.09 -1.20
CA VAL A 177 -9.15 23.21 -1.98
C VAL A 177 -8.68 23.91 -3.25
N GLU A 178 -9.59 24.57 -3.96
CA GLU A 178 -9.28 25.33 -5.18
C GLU A 178 -8.32 26.48 -4.89
N LYS A 179 -8.57 27.25 -3.82
CA LYS A 179 -7.67 28.31 -3.38
C LYS A 179 -6.30 27.77 -2.96
N TYR A 180 -6.25 26.68 -2.18
CA TYR A 180 -4.99 26.04 -1.78
C TYR A 180 -4.13 25.64 -2.98
N ARG A 181 -4.74 25.07 -4.02
CA ARG A 181 -4.03 24.70 -5.25
C ARG A 181 -3.55 25.91 -6.03
N SER A 182 -4.37 26.95 -6.12
CA SER A 182 -4.01 28.22 -6.76
C SER A 182 -2.80 28.86 -6.05
N ASP A 183 -2.84 28.93 -4.73
CA ASP A 183 -1.81 29.57 -3.92
C ASP A 183 -0.50 28.75 -3.82
N LEU A 184 -0.53 27.48 -4.25
CA LEU A 184 0.65 26.63 -4.40
C LEU A 184 1.19 26.57 -5.83
N SER A 185 0.65 27.36 -6.77
CA SER A 185 1.03 27.30 -8.18
C SER A 185 2.54 27.48 -8.42
N GLU A 186 3.20 28.35 -7.66
CA GLU A 186 4.66 28.55 -7.72
C GLU A 186 5.47 27.28 -7.38
N PHE A 187 4.87 26.35 -6.62
CA PHE A 187 5.47 25.08 -6.23
C PHE A 187 5.04 23.91 -7.13
N GLY A 188 4.51 24.17 -8.33
CA GLY A 188 4.01 23.12 -9.21
C GLY A 188 5.04 22.03 -9.52
N GLY A 189 6.31 22.38 -9.76
CA GLY A 189 7.39 21.40 -9.97
C GLY A 189 7.71 20.54 -8.75
N GLN A 190 7.31 20.99 -7.55
CA GLN A 190 7.42 20.25 -6.29
C GLN A 190 6.08 19.61 -5.87
N CYS A 191 5.12 19.51 -6.78
CA CYS A 191 3.87 18.82 -6.56
C CYS A 191 3.84 17.54 -7.39
N LEU A 192 3.24 16.49 -6.83
CA LEU A 192 3.01 15.24 -7.54
C LEU A 192 2.38 15.49 -8.93
N GLY A 193 2.95 14.94 -10.00
CA GLY A 193 2.44 15.16 -11.37
C GLY A 193 2.59 16.60 -11.87
N GLY A 194 3.58 17.33 -11.33
CA GLY A 194 3.99 18.66 -11.79
C GLY A 194 2.97 19.79 -11.55
N SER A 195 1.93 19.57 -10.75
CA SER A 195 0.88 20.55 -10.51
C SER A 195 0.20 20.37 -9.16
N PRO A 196 -0.14 21.45 -8.42
CA PRO A 196 -0.94 21.34 -7.21
C PRO A 196 -2.31 20.70 -7.46
N SER A 197 -2.85 20.86 -8.68
CA SER A 197 -4.12 20.24 -9.10
C SER A 197 -4.06 18.71 -9.19
N SER A 198 -2.86 18.16 -9.38
CA SER A 198 -2.62 16.71 -9.44
C SER A 198 -2.45 16.08 -8.06
N VAL A 199 -2.14 16.87 -7.03
CA VAL A 199 -1.96 16.39 -5.65
C VAL A 199 -3.30 15.85 -5.11
N PRO A 200 -3.35 14.57 -4.70
CA PRO A 200 -4.57 13.98 -4.18
C PRO A 200 -4.87 14.50 -2.76
N TRP A 201 -6.14 14.82 -2.55
CA TRP A 201 -6.71 15.01 -1.21
C TRP A 201 -7.35 13.70 -0.77
N ILE A 202 -6.74 13.05 0.20
CA ILE A 202 -7.19 11.77 0.76
C ILE A 202 -8.12 12.09 1.93
N CYS A 203 -9.42 12.11 1.65
CA CYS A 203 -10.47 12.44 2.60
C CYS A 203 -10.90 11.20 3.38
N GLY A 204 -10.40 11.06 4.59
CA GLY A 204 -10.77 10.00 5.50
C GLY A 204 -12.16 10.18 6.09
N ASP A 205 -12.81 9.04 6.32
CA ASP A 205 -14.11 8.93 6.96
C ASP A 205 -14.07 9.24 8.47
N THR A 206 -15.23 9.17 9.13
CA THR A 206 -15.41 9.42 10.57
C THR A 206 -15.91 8.18 11.31
N THR A 207 -15.96 8.24 12.66
CA THR A 207 -16.42 7.15 13.52
C THR A 207 -17.90 6.81 13.27
N TYR A 208 -18.32 5.60 13.64
CA TYR A 208 -19.71 5.19 13.52
C TYR A 208 -20.69 6.12 14.28
N TYR A 209 -20.25 6.71 15.39
CA TYR A 209 -21.06 7.60 16.21
C TYR A 209 -21.62 8.78 15.40
N TRP A 210 -20.74 9.48 14.67
CA TRP A 210 -21.11 10.67 13.91
C TRP A 210 -22.11 10.35 12.81
N LYS A 211 -21.97 9.17 12.19
CA LYS A 211 -22.88 8.72 11.12
C LYS A 211 -24.24 8.34 11.65
N GLN A 212 -24.30 7.62 12.75
CA GLN A 212 -25.55 7.19 13.35
C GLN A 212 -26.31 8.36 13.96
N THR A 213 -25.58 9.30 14.57
CA THR A 213 -26.17 10.47 15.25
C THR A 213 -26.63 11.54 14.26
N TYR A 214 -25.90 11.74 13.15
CA TYR A 214 -26.14 12.81 12.18
C TYR A 214 -26.25 12.27 10.74
N SER A 215 -27.05 11.21 10.52
CA SER A 215 -27.09 10.47 9.26
C SER A 215 -27.31 11.36 8.02
N SER A 216 -28.34 12.21 8.03
CA SER A 216 -28.63 13.10 6.90
C SER A 216 -27.54 14.14 6.65
N GLN A 217 -26.95 14.67 7.73
CA GLN A 217 -25.85 15.63 7.63
C GLN A 217 -24.56 14.97 7.15
N TYR A 218 -24.30 13.74 7.61
CA TYR A 218 -23.17 12.94 7.18
C TYR A 218 -23.25 12.64 5.68
N ASP A 219 -24.42 12.26 5.17
CA ASP A 219 -24.62 12.04 3.73
C ASP A 219 -24.39 13.31 2.92
N ALA A 220 -24.78 14.48 3.43
CA ALA A 220 -24.50 15.75 2.76
C ALA A 220 -23.01 16.12 2.77
N VAL A 221 -22.34 16.00 3.92
CA VAL A 221 -20.94 16.43 4.11
C VAL A 221 -19.96 15.37 3.58
N TYR A 222 -19.98 14.16 4.13
CA TYR A 222 -19.07 13.09 3.74
C TYR A 222 -19.49 12.39 2.45
N GLY A 223 -20.78 12.33 2.13
CA GLY A 223 -21.23 11.85 0.81
C GLY A 223 -20.72 12.73 -0.32
N ALA A 224 -20.55 14.03 -0.10
CA ALA A 224 -19.94 14.93 -1.08
C ALA A 224 -18.46 14.61 -1.34
N TYR A 225 -17.69 14.11 -0.37
CA TYR A 225 -16.29 13.69 -0.62
C TYR A 225 -16.21 12.53 -1.63
N LYS A 226 -17.20 11.63 -1.63
CA LYS A 226 -17.23 10.46 -2.52
C LYS A 226 -17.42 10.81 -4.00
N THR A 227 -17.97 11.98 -4.31
CA THR A 227 -18.33 12.39 -5.67
C THR A 227 -17.28 13.28 -6.34
N LYS A 228 -16.13 13.52 -5.69
CA LYS A 228 -15.13 14.52 -6.11
C LYS A 228 -13.84 13.94 -6.69
N SER A 229 -13.86 12.69 -7.16
CA SER A 229 -12.67 12.04 -7.78
C SER A 229 -12.12 12.81 -8.98
N ALA A 230 -12.99 13.47 -9.77
CA ALA A 230 -12.58 14.35 -10.87
C ALA A 230 -11.73 15.55 -10.39
N LYS A 231 -11.93 16.01 -9.16
CA LYS A 231 -11.13 17.05 -8.50
C LYS A 231 -9.89 16.47 -7.78
N LYS A 232 -9.53 15.21 -8.00
CA LYS A 232 -8.47 14.48 -7.25
C LYS A 232 -8.71 14.46 -5.73
N ILE A 233 -9.97 14.33 -5.34
CA ILE A 233 -10.40 14.19 -3.95
C ILE A 233 -10.96 12.77 -3.81
N PHE A 234 -10.38 11.99 -2.91
CA PHE A 234 -10.64 10.55 -2.81
C PHE A 234 -11.09 10.21 -1.40
N PHE A 235 -12.27 9.61 -1.29
CA PHE A 235 -12.86 9.22 -0.01
C PHE A 235 -12.30 7.86 0.46
N VAL A 236 -11.94 7.76 1.74
CA VAL A 236 -11.41 6.54 2.36
C VAL A 236 -12.32 6.08 3.48
N PRO A 237 -13.08 4.98 3.32
CA PRO A 237 -14.03 4.51 4.33
C PRO A 237 -13.34 3.89 5.56
N PHE A 238 -13.87 4.13 6.76
CA PHE A 238 -13.34 3.56 8.01
C PHE A 238 -14.39 2.85 8.86
N MET A 239 -15.62 2.68 8.38
CA MET A 239 -16.71 2.21 9.25
C MET A 239 -16.50 0.84 9.83
N THR A 240 -16.24 -0.15 8.98
CA THR A 240 -16.09 -1.53 9.41
C THR A 240 -14.72 -2.05 9.06
N ASP A 241 -14.21 -2.96 9.90
CA ASP A 241 -13.11 -3.84 9.57
C ASP A 241 -13.52 -4.85 8.49
N GLU A 242 -12.58 -5.69 8.09
CA GLU A 242 -12.77 -6.77 7.11
C GLU A 242 -13.79 -7.84 7.54
N ASN A 243 -14.20 -7.84 8.81
CA ASN A 243 -15.16 -8.76 9.41
C ASN A 243 -16.53 -8.10 9.66
N GLY A 244 -16.75 -6.87 9.19
CA GLY A 244 -18.00 -6.13 9.38
C GLY A 244 -18.18 -5.51 10.77
N ARG A 245 -17.16 -5.54 11.65
CA ARG A 245 -17.21 -4.88 12.97
C ARG A 245 -16.83 -3.42 12.84
N ASN A 246 -17.47 -2.55 13.63
CA ASN A 246 -17.10 -1.14 13.65
C ASN A 246 -15.62 -0.95 14.01
N VAL A 247 -14.94 -0.04 13.33
CA VAL A 247 -13.58 0.35 13.72
C VAL A 247 -13.61 1.00 15.09
N GLY A 248 -12.76 0.49 15.99
CA GLY A 248 -12.77 0.85 17.41
C GLY A 248 -12.55 2.34 17.68
N THR A 249 -13.35 2.87 18.60
CA THR A 249 -13.26 4.23 19.11
C THR A 249 -12.45 4.28 20.41
N ASN A 250 -12.43 5.43 21.11
CA ASN A 250 -11.89 5.50 22.46
C ASN A 250 -12.87 4.93 23.52
N GLU A 251 -14.02 4.39 23.12
CA GLU A 251 -14.88 3.65 24.06
C GLU A 251 -14.07 2.51 24.68
N PRO A 252 -13.97 2.40 26.03
CA PRO A 252 -13.10 1.41 26.67
C PRO A 252 -13.37 -0.05 26.26
N SER A 253 -14.60 -0.39 25.88
CA SER A 253 -14.94 -1.73 25.36
C SER A 253 -14.43 -1.99 23.93
N GLU A 254 -14.08 -0.93 23.19
CA GLU A 254 -13.61 -0.98 21.79
C GLU A 254 -12.10 -0.73 21.67
N ASP A 255 -11.47 -0.20 22.72
CA ASP A 255 -10.03 -0.04 22.85
C ASP A 255 -9.55 -0.69 24.17
N PRO A 256 -9.57 -2.04 24.27
CA PRO A 256 -9.20 -2.76 25.48
C PRO A 256 -7.68 -2.82 25.68
N ASP A 257 -7.28 -3.12 26.91
CA ASP A 257 -5.88 -3.43 27.25
C ASP A 257 -5.41 -4.68 26.49
N VAL A 258 -4.14 -4.65 26.06
CA VAL A 258 -3.40 -5.81 25.54
C VAL A 258 -2.10 -5.90 26.32
N ALA A 259 -2.18 -6.47 27.53
CA ALA A 259 -1.11 -6.45 28.52
C ALA A 259 0.19 -7.11 28.01
N ASP A 260 0.09 -8.15 27.18
CA ASP A 260 1.24 -8.90 26.64
C ASP A 260 2.22 -8.04 25.84
N ILE A 261 1.73 -6.96 25.23
CA ILE A 261 2.56 -6.01 24.47
C ILE A 261 2.73 -4.67 25.19
N GLY A 262 2.35 -4.60 26.47
CA GLY A 262 2.39 -3.40 27.29
C GLY A 262 1.40 -2.32 26.86
N TYR A 263 0.37 -2.66 26.10
CA TYR A 263 -0.66 -1.71 25.67
C TYR A 263 -1.78 -1.64 26.70
N TYR A 264 -2.05 -0.42 27.17
CA TYR A 264 -3.22 -0.12 27.99
C TYR A 264 -4.13 0.81 27.19
N GLY A 265 -5.37 0.39 27.01
CA GLY A 265 -6.33 1.06 26.15
C GLY A 265 -6.94 2.30 26.81
N ALA A 266 -8.00 2.83 26.20
CA ALA A 266 -8.62 4.08 26.62
C ALA A 266 -9.28 4.03 28.02
N GLY A 267 -9.54 2.84 28.57
CA GLY A 267 -10.21 2.63 29.86
C GLY A 267 -9.50 3.25 31.08
N GLY A 268 -8.19 3.48 30.99
CA GLY A 268 -7.44 4.14 32.06
C GLY A 268 -7.72 5.64 32.22
N ARG A 269 -8.34 6.30 31.23
CA ARG A 269 -8.65 7.74 31.27
C ARG A 269 -10.09 7.97 31.73
N THR A 270 -10.25 8.57 32.91
CA THR A 270 -11.53 8.64 33.64
C THR A 270 -12.03 10.06 33.91
N ASP A 271 -11.29 11.09 33.52
CA ASP A 271 -11.68 12.48 33.75
C ASP A 271 -11.17 13.43 32.64
N ALA A 272 -11.61 14.69 32.68
CA ALA A 272 -11.23 15.71 31.70
C ALA A 272 -9.75 16.11 31.72
N LYS A 273 -8.97 15.68 32.72
CA LYS A 273 -7.51 15.87 32.73
C LYS A 273 -6.80 14.79 31.93
N THR A 274 -7.43 13.62 31.83
CA THR A 274 -6.84 12.43 31.26
C THR A 274 -7.48 12.03 29.94
N TRP A 275 -8.75 12.32 29.66
CA TRP A 275 -9.35 12.11 28.33
C TRP A 275 -9.32 13.39 27.48
N THR A 276 -9.49 13.21 26.17
CA THR A 276 -9.62 14.30 25.20
C THR A 276 -11.04 14.84 25.13
N THR A 277 -12.05 13.99 25.27
CA THR A 277 -13.48 14.35 25.18
C THR A 277 -14.31 13.37 26.00
N ALA A 278 -15.37 13.86 26.66
CA ALA A 278 -16.24 13.03 27.49
C ALA A 278 -16.98 11.94 26.68
N ASP A 279 -17.45 12.27 25.48
CA ASP A 279 -18.04 11.29 24.56
C ASP A 279 -16.94 10.53 23.82
N ARG A 280 -16.63 9.32 24.30
CA ARG A 280 -15.48 8.52 23.87
C ARG A 280 -15.63 7.98 22.44
N LYS A 281 -16.86 7.81 21.97
CA LYS A 281 -17.16 7.25 20.64
C LYS A 281 -16.88 8.22 19.50
N THR A 282 -16.71 9.50 19.82
CA THR A 282 -16.48 10.57 18.83
C THR A 282 -15.12 10.51 18.15
N HIS A 283 -14.18 9.73 18.69
CA HIS A 283 -12.81 9.62 18.18
C HIS A 283 -12.37 8.16 18.05
N PHE A 284 -11.63 7.86 16.98
CA PHE A 284 -10.98 6.56 16.83
C PHE A 284 -9.92 6.30 17.90
N GLY A 285 -9.86 5.04 18.37
CA GLY A 285 -8.90 4.53 19.36
C GLY A 285 -7.44 4.56 18.88
N SER A 286 -6.49 4.50 19.82
CA SER A 286 -5.05 4.45 19.46
C SER A 286 -4.73 3.20 18.63
N TRP A 287 -5.32 2.05 18.96
CA TRP A 287 -5.12 0.82 18.19
C TRP A 287 -5.61 0.93 16.74
N ALA A 288 -6.80 1.50 16.52
CA ALA A 288 -7.35 1.74 15.19
C ALA A 288 -6.46 2.66 14.34
N ARG A 289 -5.83 3.67 14.96
CA ARG A 289 -4.91 4.62 14.29
C ARG A 289 -3.61 3.95 13.86
N ARG A 290 -3.08 3.01 14.64
CA ARG A 290 -1.90 2.19 14.30
C ARG A 290 -2.18 1.20 13.17
N GLY A 291 -3.37 0.59 13.19
CA GLY A 291 -3.80 -0.40 12.21
C GLY A 291 -4.62 0.21 11.08
N ILE A 292 -5.89 -0.19 11.03
CA ILE A 292 -6.79 -0.05 9.87
C ILE A 292 -6.90 1.37 9.31
N ILE A 293 -6.88 2.41 10.14
CA ILE A 293 -6.99 3.80 9.66
C ILE A 293 -5.76 4.18 8.84
N SER A 294 -4.57 3.94 9.38
CA SER A 294 -3.34 4.24 8.65
C SER A 294 -3.11 3.27 7.50
N ASP A 295 -3.57 2.01 7.58
CA ASP A 295 -3.53 1.06 6.45
C ASP A 295 -4.32 1.59 5.26
N ARG A 296 -5.58 1.96 5.49
CA ARG A 296 -6.46 2.46 4.43
C ARG A 296 -6.01 3.80 3.87
N LEU A 297 -5.53 4.71 4.73
CA LEU A 297 -4.99 6.01 4.29
C LEU A 297 -3.70 5.85 3.47
N ALA A 298 -2.75 5.04 3.95
CA ALA A 298 -1.52 4.75 3.20
C ALA A 298 -1.83 4.06 1.86
N THR A 299 -2.77 3.12 1.86
CA THR A 299 -3.23 2.44 0.64
C THR A 299 -3.82 3.44 -0.36
N ALA A 300 -4.69 4.34 0.08
CA ALA A 300 -5.26 5.38 -0.79
C ALA A 300 -4.18 6.32 -1.35
N ILE A 301 -3.18 6.69 -0.55
CA ILE A 301 -2.01 7.46 -1.03
C ILE A 301 -1.25 6.64 -2.08
N LEU A 302 -0.98 5.36 -1.86
CA LEU A 302 -0.29 4.52 -2.86
C LEU A 302 -1.08 4.37 -4.16
N VAL A 303 -2.41 4.26 -4.07
CA VAL A 303 -3.29 4.15 -5.24
C VAL A 303 -3.32 5.44 -6.05
N HIS A 304 -3.39 6.60 -5.39
CA HIS A 304 -3.66 7.89 -6.03
C HIS A 304 -2.43 8.78 -6.22
N ALA A 305 -1.38 8.57 -5.42
CA ALA A 305 -0.08 9.23 -5.53
C ALA A 305 1.05 8.27 -5.90
N GLY A 306 1.02 7.05 -5.37
CA GLY A 306 2.13 6.10 -5.42
C GLY A 306 2.41 5.42 -6.76
N ARG A 307 1.64 5.74 -7.81
CA ARG A 307 1.88 5.27 -9.19
C ARG A 307 2.71 6.25 -10.03
N THR A 308 3.18 7.35 -9.44
CA THR A 308 3.90 8.42 -10.13
C THR A 308 5.42 8.28 -9.94
N ALA A 309 6.19 8.67 -10.96
CA ALA A 309 7.64 8.55 -10.94
C ALA A 309 8.25 9.37 -9.78
N GLU A 310 7.66 10.52 -9.45
CA GLU A 310 8.11 11.40 -8.38
C GLU A 310 8.03 10.74 -7.00
N PHE A 311 6.98 9.93 -6.76
CA PHE A 311 6.83 9.17 -5.51
C PHE A 311 7.78 7.95 -5.45
N ILE A 312 7.93 7.22 -6.56
CA ILE A 312 8.68 5.95 -6.61
C ILE A 312 10.20 6.19 -6.70
N THR A 313 10.64 7.24 -7.40
CA THR A 313 12.06 7.52 -7.70
C THR A 313 12.63 8.70 -6.94
N GLY A 314 11.79 9.56 -6.34
CA GLY A 314 12.24 10.77 -5.64
C GLY A 314 12.87 11.83 -6.55
N LYS A 315 12.71 11.74 -7.87
CA LYS A 315 13.15 12.76 -8.85
C LYS A 315 11.97 13.65 -9.27
N GLN A 316 12.23 14.95 -9.46
CA GLN A 316 11.29 15.90 -10.09
C GLN A 316 11.08 15.55 -11.58
N PRO A 317 9.93 15.94 -12.17
CA PRO A 317 9.75 15.82 -13.62
C PRO A 317 10.71 16.76 -14.36
N ASP A 318 11.29 16.28 -15.46
CA ASP A 318 12.09 17.10 -16.38
C ASP A 318 11.23 18.23 -16.96
N THR A 319 11.38 19.44 -16.44
CA THR A 319 10.81 20.63 -17.05
C THR A 319 11.51 20.92 -18.37
N VAL A 320 10.78 20.74 -19.47
CA VAL A 320 11.24 20.98 -20.84
C VAL A 320 11.48 22.47 -21.11
N LYS A 321 12.75 22.90 -21.30
CA LYS A 321 13.36 23.74 -22.40
C LYS A 321 14.58 24.61 -21.96
N PRO A 322 15.47 25.09 -22.87
CA PRO A 322 16.24 24.43 -23.94
C PRO A 322 17.78 24.70 -23.89
N THR A 323 18.57 23.76 -24.45
CA THR A 323 19.94 23.84 -25.01
C THR A 323 21.12 24.46 -24.21
N GLY A 324 22.16 23.64 -23.95
CA GLY A 324 23.55 24.04 -23.70
C GLY A 324 24.44 22.87 -23.21
N PRO A 325 25.67 22.63 -23.75
CA PRO A 325 26.34 21.32 -23.67
C PRO A 325 27.44 21.18 -22.59
N SER A 326 27.93 19.94 -22.44
CA SER A 326 29.10 19.44 -21.67
C SER A 326 28.91 19.25 -20.16
N GLY A 327 29.39 18.19 -19.50
CA GLY A 327 30.32 17.13 -19.88
C GLY A 327 30.37 16.03 -18.79
N GLU A 328 31.17 15.00 -19.08
CA GLU A 328 31.22 13.64 -18.49
C GLU A 328 31.45 13.50 -16.98
N GLY A 329 30.97 12.36 -16.44
CA GLY A 329 31.36 11.82 -15.15
C GLY A 329 30.65 10.48 -14.87
N THR A 330 31.34 9.37 -15.09
CA THR A 330 30.88 7.99 -14.88
C THR A 330 30.80 7.64 -13.39
N GLU A 331 29.58 7.56 -12.84
CA GLU A 331 29.28 6.78 -11.64
C GLU A 331 28.08 5.87 -11.92
N ARG A 332 28.27 4.58 -11.64
CA ARG A 332 27.33 3.49 -11.95
C ARG A 332 26.04 3.68 -11.15
N GLU A 333 24.93 3.94 -11.84
CA GLU A 333 23.59 4.08 -11.24
C GLU A 333 23.18 2.80 -10.48
N PRO A 334 22.59 2.91 -9.27
CA PRO A 334 21.78 1.85 -8.70
C PRO A 334 20.45 1.76 -9.47
N GLU A 335 20.14 0.59 -10.04
CA GLU A 335 18.92 0.32 -10.82
C GLU A 335 17.64 0.80 -10.09
N ALA A 336 16.83 1.59 -10.80
CA ALA A 336 15.58 2.16 -10.30
C ALA A 336 14.48 1.09 -10.09
N PRO A 337 13.60 1.22 -9.08
CA PRO A 337 12.43 0.36 -8.95
C PRO A 337 11.40 0.75 -10.01
N VAL A 338 10.99 -0.24 -10.80
CA VAL A 338 10.16 -0.03 -11.97
C VAL A 338 8.67 -0.10 -11.58
N SER A 339 7.87 0.86 -12.02
CA SER A 339 6.41 0.89 -11.81
C SER A 339 5.75 -0.22 -12.64
N ASN A 340 4.89 -1.08 -12.07
CA ASN A 340 4.39 -2.27 -12.75
C ASN A 340 2.94 -2.13 -13.27
N ARG A 341 2.69 -2.53 -14.51
CA ARG A 341 1.39 -2.75 -15.17
C ARG A 341 1.00 -4.22 -15.11
N THR A 342 -0.17 -4.55 -14.58
CA THR A 342 -0.69 -5.92 -14.61
C THR A 342 -1.05 -6.33 -16.05
N LEU A 343 -0.44 -7.41 -16.55
CA LEU A 343 -0.79 -8.03 -17.83
C LEU A 343 -1.86 -9.10 -17.68
N MET A 344 -1.74 -9.90 -16.61
CA MET A 344 -2.64 -11.00 -16.31
C MET A 344 -2.87 -11.05 -14.81
N SER A 345 -4.10 -11.33 -14.40
CA SER A 345 -4.42 -11.58 -13.00
C SER A 345 -5.46 -12.67 -12.88
N LEU A 346 -5.30 -13.50 -11.86
CA LEU A 346 -6.30 -14.39 -11.33
C LEU A 346 -6.43 -14.12 -9.83
N LEU A 347 -7.63 -13.90 -9.33
CA LEU A 347 -7.95 -13.86 -7.91
C LEU A 347 -9.17 -14.74 -7.65
N ALA A 348 -9.00 -15.77 -6.82
CA ALA A 348 -10.03 -16.77 -6.54
C ALA A 348 -11.31 -16.17 -5.93
N SER A 349 -11.19 -15.05 -5.21
CA SER A 349 -12.32 -14.30 -4.63
C SER A 349 -12.92 -13.24 -5.56
N GLY A 350 -12.47 -13.14 -6.82
CA GLY A 350 -13.00 -12.17 -7.78
C GLY A 350 -14.45 -12.47 -8.17
N GLU A 351 -15.24 -11.42 -8.37
CA GLU A 351 -16.70 -11.53 -8.62
C GLU A 351 -17.06 -12.28 -9.92
N ASP A 352 -16.17 -12.26 -10.91
CA ASP A 352 -16.31 -13.02 -12.15
C ASP A 352 -14.97 -13.64 -12.57
N LEU A 353 -14.79 -14.92 -12.25
CA LEU A 353 -13.58 -15.67 -12.62
C LEU A 353 -13.48 -15.96 -14.12
N ALA A 354 -14.62 -16.04 -14.82
CA ALA A 354 -14.63 -16.36 -16.24
C ALA A 354 -14.14 -15.18 -17.09
N SER A 355 -14.42 -13.93 -16.68
CA SER A 355 -13.89 -12.73 -17.36
C SER A 355 -12.42 -12.45 -17.07
N GLN A 356 -11.77 -13.17 -16.16
CA GLN A 356 -10.33 -13.03 -15.89
C GLN A 356 -9.45 -13.69 -16.96
N GLY A 357 -10.03 -14.31 -18.00
CA GLY A 357 -9.31 -14.81 -19.17
C GLY A 357 -8.64 -16.18 -19.00
N TRP A 358 -8.87 -16.85 -17.87
CA TRP A 358 -8.27 -18.15 -17.56
C TRP A 358 -9.17 -19.32 -17.97
N ARG A 359 -8.57 -20.32 -18.60
CA ARG A 359 -9.21 -21.60 -18.93
C ARG A 359 -8.71 -22.69 -18.01
N TYR A 360 -9.64 -23.37 -17.34
CA TYR A 360 -9.36 -24.54 -16.54
C TYR A 360 -9.82 -25.81 -17.28
N TYR A 361 -8.93 -26.78 -17.46
CA TYR A 361 -9.26 -28.04 -18.13
C TYR A 361 -8.40 -29.21 -17.66
N HIS A 362 -8.87 -30.43 -17.91
CA HIS A 362 -8.10 -31.65 -17.69
C HIS A 362 -7.74 -32.30 -19.02
N LYS A 363 -6.52 -32.79 -19.14
CA LYS A 363 -6.05 -33.56 -20.29
C LYS A 363 -5.92 -35.03 -19.91
N PRO A 364 -6.79 -35.93 -20.44
CA PRO A 364 -6.69 -37.37 -20.22
C PRO A 364 -5.48 -37.96 -20.96
N ALA A 365 -5.18 -39.23 -20.69
CA ALA A 365 -4.12 -39.94 -21.42
C ALA A 365 -4.44 -40.14 -22.91
N SER A 366 -5.73 -40.29 -23.23
CA SER A 366 -6.28 -40.43 -24.58
C SER A 366 -7.59 -39.66 -24.66
N GLY A 367 -7.83 -38.98 -25.78
CA GLY A 367 -9.03 -38.17 -26.00
C GLY A 367 -8.79 -36.67 -25.85
N ASP A 368 -9.85 -35.89 -26.07
CA ASP A 368 -9.80 -34.44 -26.09
C ASP A 368 -9.70 -33.82 -24.68
N ASN A 369 -9.31 -32.55 -24.63
CA ASN A 369 -9.30 -31.78 -23.39
C ASN A 369 -10.73 -31.68 -22.81
N VAL A 370 -10.84 -31.91 -21.50
CA VAL A 370 -12.09 -31.78 -20.75
C VAL A 370 -12.11 -30.42 -20.07
N ASN A 371 -12.79 -29.45 -20.67
CA ASN A 371 -12.96 -28.12 -20.09
C ASN A 371 -13.75 -28.20 -18.77
N LYS A 372 -13.34 -27.40 -17.79
CA LYS A 372 -13.95 -27.29 -16.47
C LYS A 372 -14.42 -25.87 -16.25
N ASN A 373 -15.55 -25.72 -15.57
CA ASN A 373 -15.98 -24.43 -15.08
C ASN A 373 -15.07 -24.03 -13.91
N ILE A 374 -14.29 -22.96 -14.09
CA ILE A 374 -13.34 -22.50 -13.07
C ILE A 374 -14.04 -22.08 -11.78
N ALA A 375 -15.28 -21.58 -11.85
CA ALA A 375 -16.06 -21.17 -10.68
C ALA A 375 -16.43 -22.37 -9.79
N GLU A 376 -16.58 -23.56 -10.35
CA GLU A 376 -16.86 -24.79 -9.58
C GLU A 376 -15.64 -25.31 -8.83
N ALA A 377 -14.44 -24.84 -9.17
CA ALA A 377 -13.21 -25.17 -8.44
C ALA A 377 -13.01 -24.28 -7.20
N VAL A 378 -13.87 -23.27 -6.97
CA VAL A 378 -13.74 -22.35 -5.83
C VAL A 378 -14.18 -23.03 -4.54
N VAL A 379 -13.29 -23.00 -3.55
CA VAL A 379 -13.54 -23.48 -2.18
C VAL A 379 -13.31 -22.35 -1.18
N SER A 380 -13.87 -22.50 0.02
CA SER A 380 -13.58 -21.59 1.12
C SER A 380 -12.30 -22.02 1.84
N ASP A 381 -11.39 -21.08 2.06
CA ASP A 381 -10.19 -21.25 2.90
C ASP A 381 -9.93 -19.94 3.64
N ALA A 382 -9.93 -19.97 4.98
CA ALA A 382 -9.84 -18.77 5.79
C ALA A 382 -8.49 -18.03 5.66
N GLY A 383 -7.43 -18.70 5.21
CA GLY A 383 -6.12 -18.08 4.97
C GLY A 383 -5.98 -17.47 3.56
N ALA A 384 -6.95 -17.69 2.68
CA ALA A 384 -6.97 -17.13 1.34
C ALA A 384 -7.52 -15.69 1.33
N THR A 385 -7.14 -14.91 0.32
CA THR A 385 -7.66 -13.55 0.14
C THR A 385 -9.16 -13.62 -0.10
N GLY A 386 -9.95 -12.83 0.65
CA GLY A 386 -11.42 -12.89 0.57
C GLY A 386 -12.02 -14.24 1.00
N GLY A 387 -11.25 -15.10 1.67
CA GLY A 387 -11.69 -16.40 2.17
C GLY A 387 -11.95 -17.45 1.09
N LYS A 388 -11.45 -17.25 -0.14
CA LYS A 388 -11.70 -18.14 -1.30
C LYS A 388 -10.40 -18.57 -1.97
N ALA A 389 -10.33 -19.82 -2.40
CA ALA A 389 -9.22 -20.38 -3.15
C ALA A 389 -9.73 -21.28 -4.29
N LEU A 390 -8.97 -21.42 -5.37
CA LEU A 390 -9.20 -22.42 -6.40
C LEU A 390 -8.56 -23.73 -6.00
N GLN A 391 -9.35 -24.78 -5.80
CA GLN A 391 -8.87 -26.13 -5.55
C GLN A 391 -8.70 -26.87 -6.87
N LEU A 392 -7.45 -27.01 -7.29
CA LEU A 392 -7.07 -27.72 -8.50
C LEU A 392 -6.72 -29.16 -8.17
N ASN A 393 -7.50 -30.08 -8.73
CA ASN A 393 -7.33 -31.51 -8.63
C ASN A 393 -7.59 -32.17 -9.99
N LYS A 394 -7.34 -33.47 -10.09
CA LYS A 394 -7.47 -34.22 -11.34
C LYS A 394 -7.92 -35.66 -11.07
N PRO A 395 -8.70 -36.27 -11.98
CA PRO A 395 -8.87 -37.71 -12.00
C PRO A 395 -7.54 -38.44 -12.18
N GLU A 396 -7.54 -39.75 -11.87
CA GLU A 396 -6.39 -40.61 -12.16
C GLU A 396 -6.05 -40.57 -13.66
N ASN A 397 -4.76 -40.61 -13.99
CA ASN A 397 -4.24 -40.56 -15.36
C ASN A 397 -4.55 -39.28 -16.16
N HIS A 398 -5.11 -38.25 -15.53
CA HIS A 398 -5.28 -36.92 -16.12
C HIS A 398 -4.14 -35.99 -15.70
N ILE A 399 -3.96 -34.89 -16.43
CA ILE A 399 -3.19 -33.71 -16.02
C ILE A 399 -4.15 -32.51 -16.01
N TRP A 400 -4.16 -31.71 -14.95
CA TRP A 400 -4.92 -30.46 -14.94
C TRP A 400 -4.08 -29.31 -15.51
N PHE A 401 -4.75 -28.36 -16.15
CA PHE A 401 -4.17 -27.14 -16.70
C PHE A 401 -5.04 -25.94 -16.34
N LEU A 402 -4.39 -24.86 -15.95
CA LEU A 402 -4.95 -23.52 -15.82
C LEU A 402 -4.14 -22.62 -16.75
N GLU A 403 -4.78 -22.10 -17.79
CA GLU A 403 -4.12 -21.50 -18.95
C GLU A 403 -4.67 -20.11 -19.26
N HIS A 404 -3.79 -19.17 -19.59
CA HIS A 404 -4.14 -17.84 -20.08
C HIS A 404 -3.46 -17.58 -21.43
N ASP A 405 -4.17 -16.99 -22.38
CA ASP A 405 -3.59 -16.55 -23.65
C ASP A 405 -2.69 -15.33 -23.41
N ALA A 406 -1.44 -15.39 -23.85
CA ALA A 406 -0.40 -14.44 -23.47
C ALA A 406 0.46 -13.99 -24.67
N ALA A 407 -0.17 -13.93 -25.85
CA ALA A 407 0.45 -13.47 -27.09
C ALA A 407 1.12 -12.10 -26.94
N GLY A 408 2.41 -12.03 -27.27
CA GLY A 408 3.23 -10.81 -27.17
C GLY A 408 3.60 -10.38 -25.73
N GLN A 409 2.91 -10.88 -24.71
CA GLN A 409 3.11 -10.48 -23.32
C GLN A 409 4.45 -10.97 -22.73
N GLY A 410 4.91 -12.15 -23.15
CA GLY A 410 6.19 -12.69 -22.70
C GLY A 410 7.40 -11.92 -23.25
N VAL A 411 7.30 -11.47 -24.51
CA VAL A 411 8.28 -10.55 -25.12
C VAL A 411 8.29 -9.22 -24.38
N GLU A 412 7.13 -8.70 -24.00
CA GLU A 412 7.05 -7.46 -23.23
C GLU A 412 7.69 -7.59 -21.84
N LEU A 413 7.49 -8.73 -21.17
CA LEU A 413 8.10 -9.02 -19.88
C LEU A 413 9.64 -9.10 -19.95
N LEU A 414 10.20 -9.69 -21.02
CA LEU A 414 11.66 -9.64 -21.26
C LEU A 414 12.16 -8.23 -21.54
N LYS A 415 11.44 -7.46 -22.37
CA LYS A 415 11.84 -6.11 -22.77
C LYS A 415 11.86 -5.15 -21.59
N LYS A 416 10.80 -5.14 -20.79
CA LYS A 416 10.63 -4.12 -19.76
C LYS A 416 11.01 -4.62 -18.37
N GLY A 417 10.96 -5.93 -18.15
CA GLY A 417 11.09 -6.54 -16.84
C GLY A 417 9.74 -6.60 -16.13
N GLY A 418 9.72 -7.20 -14.95
CA GLY A 418 8.49 -7.35 -14.19
C GLY A 418 8.50 -8.56 -13.28
N ARG A 419 7.31 -9.07 -12.94
CA ARG A 419 7.14 -10.13 -11.95
C ARG A 419 5.99 -11.06 -12.32
N VAL A 420 6.25 -12.37 -12.27
CA VAL A 420 5.21 -13.41 -12.30
C VAL A 420 5.10 -14.01 -10.91
N SER A 421 3.92 -14.01 -10.29
CA SER A 421 3.71 -14.53 -8.93
C SER A 421 2.49 -15.43 -8.82
N VAL A 422 2.60 -16.46 -7.98
CA VAL A 422 1.51 -17.38 -7.61
C VAL A 422 1.48 -17.51 -6.09
N ARG A 423 0.32 -17.26 -5.47
CA ARG A 423 0.06 -17.55 -4.06
C ARG A 423 -0.72 -18.85 -3.93
N PHE A 424 -0.16 -19.83 -3.23
CA PHE A 424 -0.65 -21.21 -3.22
C PHE A 424 -0.54 -21.88 -1.85
N LYS A 425 -1.24 -23.00 -1.69
CA LYS A 425 -1.17 -23.87 -0.50
C LYS A 425 -1.30 -25.34 -0.92
N LEU A 426 -0.58 -26.21 -0.22
CA LEU A 426 -0.56 -27.67 -0.47
C LEU A 426 -1.19 -28.43 0.70
N PRO A 427 -2.51 -28.69 0.70
CA PRO A 427 -3.11 -29.53 1.72
C PRO A 427 -2.64 -30.99 1.58
N GLY A 428 -2.29 -31.62 2.71
CA GLY A 428 -2.03 -33.06 2.77
C GLY A 428 -0.81 -33.40 3.64
N SER A 429 -0.19 -34.53 3.32
CA SER A 429 1.05 -34.98 3.98
C SER A 429 2.17 -35.06 2.95
N LEU A 430 3.40 -34.81 3.41
CA LEU A 430 4.60 -34.92 2.60
C LEU A 430 4.71 -36.32 1.96
N VAL A 431 4.91 -36.34 0.66
CA VAL A 431 5.26 -37.52 -0.13
C VAL A 431 6.50 -37.23 -0.96
N PRO A 432 7.63 -37.92 -0.72
CA PRO A 432 8.87 -37.64 -1.43
C PRO A 432 8.73 -37.70 -2.96
N ASN A 433 9.40 -36.76 -3.63
CA ASN A 433 9.45 -36.62 -5.09
C ASN A 433 8.10 -36.32 -5.76
N ARG A 434 7.06 -35.96 -4.98
CA ARG A 434 5.75 -35.61 -5.53
C ARG A 434 5.74 -34.18 -6.07
N PHE A 435 5.20 -34.03 -7.28
CA PHE A 435 4.98 -32.73 -7.93
C PHE A 435 3.75 -32.02 -7.37
N ALA A 436 3.83 -30.69 -7.29
CA ALA A 436 2.74 -29.84 -6.83
C ALA A 436 2.20 -28.92 -7.95
N LEU A 437 3.08 -28.13 -8.56
CA LEU A 437 2.73 -27.12 -9.56
C LEU A 437 3.85 -27.00 -10.58
N GLY A 438 3.52 -26.94 -11.87
CA GLY A 438 4.41 -26.50 -12.94
C GLY A 438 3.93 -25.17 -13.52
N ILE A 439 4.86 -24.29 -13.85
CA ILE A 439 4.62 -23.00 -14.50
C ILE A 439 5.43 -22.98 -15.80
N TYR A 440 4.72 -23.02 -16.91
CA TYR A 440 5.29 -23.11 -18.25
C TYR A 440 4.80 -21.96 -19.11
N TRP A 441 5.73 -21.29 -19.78
CA TRP A 441 5.42 -20.25 -20.76
C TRP A 441 6.40 -20.37 -21.92
N GLN A 442 5.97 -21.06 -22.97
CA GLN A 442 6.73 -21.19 -24.21
C GLN A 442 6.50 -19.94 -25.06
N LEU A 443 7.56 -19.40 -25.66
CA LEU A 443 7.45 -18.29 -26.60
C LEU A 443 7.47 -18.83 -28.02
N SER A 444 6.60 -18.30 -28.89
CA SER A 444 6.66 -18.58 -30.32
C SER A 444 7.91 -18.00 -30.97
N SER A 445 8.42 -16.91 -30.40
CA SER A 445 9.63 -16.22 -30.83
C SER A 445 10.24 -15.41 -29.68
N LEU A 446 11.57 -15.29 -29.67
CA LEU A 446 12.29 -14.41 -28.76
C LEU A 446 12.39 -12.99 -29.34
N PRO A 447 12.57 -11.95 -28.50
CA PRO A 447 12.92 -10.62 -28.98
C PRO A 447 14.20 -10.64 -29.82
N GLU A 448 14.33 -9.71 -30.76
CA GLU A 448 15.55 -9.56 -31.57
C GLU A 448 16.79 -9.41 -30.67
N GLY A 449 17.86 -10.14 -31.01
CA GLY A 449 19.12 -10.15 -30.24
C GLY A 449 19.11 -11.05 -28.99
N VAL A 450 17.98 -11.64 -28.60
CA VAL A 450 17.89 -12.56 -27.46
C VAL A 450 18.01 -14.00 -27.93
N THR A 451 18.90 -14.76 -27.30
CA THR A 451 19.03 -16.21 -27.53
C THR A 451 19.14 -16.94 -26.18
N LEU A 452 18.55 -18.13 -26.12
CA LEU A 452 18.70 -19.05 -24.99
C LEU A 452 19.67 -20.16 -25.39
N ALA A 453 20.62 -20.46 -24.51
CA ALA A 453 21.61 -21.54 -24.71
C ALA A 453 20.99 -22.94 -24.49
N GLU A 454 21.78 -23.99 -24.72
CA GLU A 454 21.41 -25.42 -24.57
C GLU A 454 20.42 -25.94 -25.66
N GLU A 455 19.94 -27.18 -25.53
CA GLU A 455 18.98 -27.79 -26.46
C GLU A 455 17.54 -27.71 -25.94
N GLY A 456 16.58 -27.51 -26.85
CA GLY A 456 15.15 -27.57 -26.52
C GLY A 456 14.36 -26.32 -26.95
N ASN A 457 13.27 -26.08 -26.23
CA ASN A 457 12.28 -25.04 -26.53
C ASN A 457 12.62 -23.72 -25.82
N ASP A 458 12.23 -22.61 -26.46
CA ASP A 458 12.36 -21.27 -25.91
C ASP A 458 11.28 -21.02 -24.86
N MET A 459 11.64 -21.28 -23.60
CA MET A 459 10.74 -21.14 -22.45
C MET A 459 11.11 -19.89 -21.66
N LEU A 460 10.18 -18.93 -21.60
CA LEU A 460 10.29 -17.82 -20.66
C LEU A 460 10.18 -18.31 -19.21
N MET A 461 9.36 -19.34 -18.99
CA MET A 461 9.21 -20.02 -17.71
C MET A 461 9.14 -21.52 -17.95
N SER A 462 9.92 -22.29 -17.20
CA SER A 462 9.80 -23.75 -17.13
C SER A 462 10.16 -24.22 -15.73
N PHE A 463 9.37 -23.78 -14.77
CA PHE A 463 9.65 -23.97 -13.35
C PHE A 463 8.62 -24.90 -12.73
N PHE A 464 9.00 -25.63 -11.69
CA PHE A 464 8.07 -26.50 -10.99
C PHE A 464 8.36 -26.63 -9.50
N LEU A 465 7.34 -27.02 -8.76
CA LEU A 465 7.39 -27.35 -7.35
C LEU A 465 7.40 -28.85 -7.16
N GLN A 466 8.38 -29.35 -6.41
CA GLN A 466 8.50 -30.75 -6.06
C GLN A 466 9.00 -30.89 -4.62
N THR A 467 8.46 -31.88 -3.93
CA THR A 467 8.93 -32.22 -2.57
C THR A 467 10.11 -33.17 -2.63
N ASP A 468 11.07 -33.02 -1.72
CA ASP A 468 12.08 -34.04 -1.44
C ASP A 468 11.66 -34.89 -0.21
N ALA A 469 12.61 -35.50 0.50
CA ALA A 469 12.32 -36.27 1.70
C ALA A 469 11.82 -35.42 2.90
N THR A 470 11.95 -34.10 2.85
CA THR A 470 11.63 -33.19 3.97
C THR A 470 10.99 -31.87 3.52
N ASN A 471 11.41 -31.32 2.38
CA ASN A 471 11.18 -29.94 1.99
C ASN A 471 10.30 -29.82 0.75
N LEU A 472 9.72 -28.62 0.57
CA LEU A 472 9.18 -28.18 -0.71
C LEU A 472 10.23 -27.34 -1.46
N ASN A 473 10.48 -27.68 -2.72
CA ASN A 473 11.52 -27.05 -3.53
C ASN A 473 10.96 -26.41 -4.80
N ALA A 474 11.50 -25.25 -5.16
CA ALA A 474 11.35 -24.67 -6.48
C ALA A 474 12.48 -25.16 -7.39
N MET A 475 12.10 -25.67 -8.56
CA MET A 475 12.99 -26.35 -9.50
C MET A 475 12.89 -25.70 -10.87
N TYR A 476 13.99 -25.74 -11.61
CA TYR A 476 14.10 -25.34 -13.01
C TYR A 476 14.16 -26.58 -13.90
N HIS A 477 13.17 -26.72 -14.77
CA HIS A 477 13.08 -27.78 -15.77
C HIS A 477 13.99 -27.49 -16.95
N LYS A 478 15.29 -27.73 -16.77
CA LYS A 478 16.31 -27.74 -17.83
C LYS A 478 17.01 -29.10 -17.85
N LYS A 479 18.08 -29.27 -18.64
CA LYS A 479 18.76 -30.55 -18.77
C LYS A 479 20.19 -30.49 -18.20
N PRO A 480 20.48 -31.07 -17.01
CA PRO A 480 19.54 -31.71 -16.07
C PRO A 480 18.75 -30.68 -15.24
N ASN A 481 17.64 -31.11 -14.62
CA ASN A 481 16.86 -30.27 -13.72
C ASN A 481 17.75 -29.67 -12.63
N ALA A 482 17.50 -28.40 -12.28
CA ALA A 482 18.24 -27.69 -11.26
C ALA A 482 17.32 -27.22 -10.14
N LYS A 483 17.78 -27.30 -8.88
CA LYS A 483 17.07 -26.67 -7.76
C LYS A 483 17.35 -25.16 -7.79
N LEU A 484 16.30 -24.35 -7.72
CA LEU A 484 16.40 -22.89 -7.64
C LEU A 484 16.53 -22.45 -6.18
N ASP A 485 15.58 -22.86 -5.34
CA ASP A 485 15.58 -22.60 -3.90
C ASP A 485 14.56 -23.53 -3.19
N THR A 486 14.36 -23.34 -1.89
CA THR A 486 13.42 -24.12 -1.06
C THR A 486 12.55 -23.23 -0.18
N PHE A 487 11.31 -23.64 0.01
CA PHE A 487 10.40 -23.07 1.02
C PHE A 487 10.75 -23.54 2.44
N GLY A 488 11.69 -24.48 2.58
CA GLY A 488 11.99 -25.15 3.83
C GLY A 488 11.16 -26.42 4.01
N VAL A 489 11.02 -26.84 5.27
CA VAL A 489 10.27 -28.05 5.66
C VAL A 489 8.86 -27.97 5.09
N PHE A 490 8.39 -29.06 4.47
CA PHE A 490 7.04 -29.11 3.92
C PHE A 490 6.01 -28.82 5.01
N ASP A 491 5.13 -27.87 4.73
CA ASP A 491 3.98 -27.54 5.55
C ASP A 491 2.74 -27.28 4.68
N ASN A 492 1.60 -27.06 5.36
CA ASN A 492 0.31 -26.85 4.72
C ASN A 492 -0.13 -25.38 4.78
N GLY A 493 0.82 -24.46 4.97
CA GLY A 493 0.64 -23.03 5.00
C GLY A 493 0.43 -22.43 3.60
N TRP A 494 0.12 -21.13 3.59
CA TRP A 494 0.07 -20.35 2.36
C TRP A 494 1.47 -19.84 2.03
N HIS A 495 1.94 -20.15 0.83
CA HIS A 495 3.21 -19.72 0.29
C HIS A 495 3.02 -18.82 -0.93
N THR A 496 4.03 -18.01 -1.24
CA THR A 496 4.11 -17.20 -2.44
C THR A 496 5.37 -17.54 -3.22
N LEU A 497 5.21 -17.98 -4.47
CA LEU A 497 6.30 -18.14 -5.44
C LEU A 497 6.26 -16.98 -6.42
N ALA A 498 7.39 -16.34 -6.69
CA ALA A 498 7.50 -15.37 -7.75
C ALA A 498 8.83 -15.44 -8.51
N PHE A 499 8.84 -14.89 -9.72
CA PHE A 499 10.00 -14.76 -10.59
C PHE A 499 10.07 -13.32 -11.08
N GLU A 500 11.17 -12.64 -10.76
CA GLU A 500 11.44 -11.26 -11.18
C GLU A 500 12.32 -11.27 -12.43
N PHE A 501 11.87 -10.55 -13.46
CA PHE A 501 12.58 -10.35 -14.71
C PHE A 501 13.20 -8.95 -14.70
N ALA A 502 14.50 -8.86 -14.99
CA ALA A 502 15.23 -7.60 -14.91
C ALA A 502 14.80 -6.58 -15.98
N GLY A 503 14.31 -7.04 -17.13
CA GLY A 503 14.03 -6.18 -18.28
C GLY A 503 15.24 -6.00 -19.17
N ASN A 504 15.19 -5.05 -20.11
CA ASN A 504 16.25 -4.82 -21.09
C ASN A 504 16.63 -6.06 -21.91
N ASN A 505 15.63 -6.90 -22.23
CA ASN A 505 15.84 -8.18 -22.90
C ASN A 505 16.76 -9.14 -22.10
N SER A 506 17.02 -8.85 -20.82
CA SER A 506 17.78 -9.72 -19.95
C SER A 506 17.03 -11.02 -19.72
N ILE A 507 17.76 -12.12 -19.91
CA ILE A 507 17.31 -13.46 -19.61
C ILE A 507 17.73 -13.90 -18.20
N GLN A 508 18.16 -12.96 -17.35
CA GLN A 508 18.39 -13.20 -15.93
C GLN A 508 17.07 -13.06 -15.17
N VAL A 509 16.76 -14.08 -14.37
CA VAL A 509 15.55 -14.17 -13.56
C VAL A 509 15.91 -14.42 -12.11
N THR A 510 15.22 -13.74 -11.19
CA THR A 510 15.41 -13.94 -9.75
C THR A 510 14.19 -14.62 -9.13
N PRO A 511 14.34 -15.80 -8.51
CA PRO A 511 13.23 -16.44 -7.80
C PRO A 511 13.00 -15.75 -6.46
N VAL A 512 11.75 -15.64 -6.02
CA VAL A 512 11.37 -15.10 -4.71
C VAL A 512 10.36 -16.07 -4.08
N LEU A 513 10.72 -16.67 -2.94
CA LEU A 513 9.90 -17.64 -2.21
C LEU A 513 9.57 -17.04 -0.85
N ASP A 514 8.28 -16.85 -0.54
CA ASP A 514 7.81 -16.23 0.71
C ASP A 514 8.56 -14.94 1.06
N GLU A 515 8.62 -14.03 0.08
CA GLU A 515 9.31 -12.72 0.16
C GLU A 515 10.84 -12.82 0.24
N LYS A 516 11.42 -14.03 0.42
CA LYS A 516 12.85 -14.26 0.38
C LYS A 516 13.34 -14.31 -1.07
N ARG A 517 14.15 -13.32 -1.45
CA ARG A 517 14.82 -13.25 -2.74
C ARG A 517 15.95 -14.29 -2.81
N GLY A 518 15.89 -15.18 -3.79
CA GLY A 518 16.88 -16.22 -4.05
C GLY A 518 18.02 -15.75 -4.96
N THR A 519 18.84 -16.69 -5.42
CA THR A 519 19.97 -16.39 -6.31
C THR A 519 19.48 -16.22 -7.76
N PRO A 520 19.83 -15.11 -8.45
CA PRO A 520 19.50 -14.93 -9.87
C PRO A 520 20.11 -16.03 -10.74
N PHE A 521 19.39 -16.46 -11.78
CA PHE A 521 19.85 -17.46 -12.73
C PHE A 521 19.52 -17.04 -14.17
N THR A 522 20.28 -17.58 -15.12
CA THR A 522 20.10 -17.31 -16.56
C THR A 522 19.17 -18.35 -17.18
N LEU A 523 18.18 -17.91 -17.96
CA LEU A 523 17.33 -18.79 -18.73
C LEU A 523 18.15 -19.52 -19.82
N VAL A 524 17.80 -20.78 -20.03
CA VAL A 524 18.28 -21.68 -21.09
C VAL A 524 17.08 -22.38 -21.73
N LYS A 525 17.32 -22.99 -22.88
CA LYS A 525 16.33 -23.84 -23.54
C LYS A 525 15.95 -25.01 -22.64
N SER A 526 14.69 -25.41 -22.72
CA SER A 526 14.12 -26.45 -21.87
C SER A 526 13.63 -27.62 -22.71
N PRO A 527 13.76 -28.87 -22.22
CA PRO A 527 13.11 -30.01 -22.85
C PRO A 527 11.57 -29.98 -22.67
N ALA A 528 11.03 -29.10 -21.81
CA ALA A 528 9.59 -28.95 -21.64
C ALA A 528 8.93 -28.42 -22.93
N SER A 529 7.71 -28.87 -23.19
CA SER A 529 6.87 -28.38 -24.29
C SER A 529 5.58 -27.80 -23.72
N GLY A 530 5.19 -26.61 -24.18
CA GLY A 530 3.93 -25.95 -23.84
C GLY A 530 3.19 -25.47 -25.08
N ALA A 531 1.99 -24.93 -24.89
CA ALA A 531 1.35 -24.17 -25.95
C ALA A 531 2.11 -22.83 -26.12
N ALA A 532 2.55 -22.53 -27.34
CA ALA A 532 3.26 -21.29 -27.62
C ALA A 532 2.39 -20.08 -27.26
N ASP A 533 3.04 -19.08 -26.65
CA ASP A 533 2.47 -17.82 -26.21
C ASP A 533 1.29 -17.94 -25.24
N LYS A 534 1.32 -18.97 -24.39
CA LYS A 534 0.38 -19.14 -23.29
C LYS A 534 1.12 -19.35 -21.99
N LEU A 535 0.60 -18.74 -20.93
CA LEU A 535 1.01 -19.07 -19.57
C LEU A 535 0.19 -20.27 -19.09
N GLN A 536 0.86 -21.36 -18.76
CA GLN A 536 0.26 -22.62 -18.33
C GLN A 536 0.72 -22.98 -16.91
N LEU A 537 -0.23 -23.03 -15.99
CA LEU A 537 -0.07 -23.70 -14.70
C LEU A 537 -0.60 -25.13 -14.83
N THR A 538 0.12 -26.12 -14.29
CA THR A 538 -0.25 -27.53 -14.47
C THR A 538 0.17 -28.43 -13.32
N GLY A 539 -0.53 -29.55 -13.17
CA GLY A 539 -0.11 -30.65 -12.29
C GLY A 539 1.11 -31.44 -12.80
N ILE A 540 1.62 -31.15 -14.00
CA ILE A 540 2.82 -31.75 -14.63
C ILE A 540 2.67 -33.20 -15.07
N SER A 541 2.15 -34.07 -14.19
CA SER A 541 2.19 -35.52 -14.36
C SER A 541 0.82 -36.16 -14.33
N LYS A 542 0.68 -37.26 -15.08
CA LYS A 542 -0.46 -38.18 -15.00
C LYS A 542 -0.49 -38.94 -13.68
N ALA A 543 0.69 -39.17 -13.08
CA ALA A 543 0.83 -39.76 -11.75
C ALA A 543 0.19 -38.88 -10.67
N ALA A 544 0.12 -39.38 -9.44
CA ALA A 544 -0.42 -38.62 -8.31
C ALA A 544 0.42 -37.37 -8.03
N THR A 545 -0.25 -36.23 -7.94
CA THR A 545 0.32 -34.91 -7.62
C THR A 545 -0.38 -34.40 -6.35
N TYR A 546 0.15 -33.36 -5.72
CA TYR A 546 -0.59 -32.71 -4.64
C TYR A 546 -1.90 -32.10 -5.17
N THR A 547 -2.93 -32.08 -4.33
CA THR A 547 -4.02 -31.12 -4.46
C THR A 547 -3.43 -29.72 -4.24
N LEU A 548 -3.77 -28.77 -5.09
CA LEU A 548 -3.25 -27.42 -5.03
C LEU A 548 -4.39 -26.44 -4.74
N LEU A 549 -4.23 -25.58 -3.74
CA LEU A 549 -5.05 -24.39 -3.58
C LEU A 549 -4.30 -23.21 -4.18
N ILE A 550 -4.96 -22.43 -5.06
CA ILE A 550 -4.44 -21.17 -5.60
C ILE A 550 -5.32 -20.03 -5.10
N ASP A 551 -4.69 -19.04 -4.47
CA ASP A 551 -5.35 -17.78 -4.10
C ASP A 551 -5.30 -16.81 -5.27
N SER A 552 -4.10 -16.60 -5.81
CA SER A 552 -3.89 -15.66 -6.93
C SER A 552 -2.74 -16.05 -7.85
N VAL A 553 -2.87 -15.62 -9.11
CA VAL A 553 -1.79 -15.58 -10.09
C VAL A 553 -1.70 -14.15 -10.60
N LYS A 554 -0.50 -13.60 -10.74
CA LYS A 554 -0.32 -12.24 -11.23
C LYS A 554 0.90 -12.16 -12.13
N VAL A 555 0.75 -11.52 -13.28
CA VAL A 555 1.86 -11.15 -14.16
C VAL A 555 1.84 -9.64 -14.28
N GLU A 556 2.94 -9.02 -13.89
CA GLU A 556 3.11 -7.58 -13.96
C GLU A 556 4.36 -7.26 -14.76
N VAL A 557 4.29 -6.20 -15.54
CA VAL A 557 5.38 -5.72 -16.38
C VAL A 557 5.66 -4.27 -16.06
N ASN A 558 6.93 -3.96 -15.92
CA ASN A 558 7.49 -2.64 -15.77
C ASN A 558 6.95 -1.62 -16.81
N ASN A 559 6.65 -0.38 -16.41
CA ASN A 559 6.01 0.66 -17.23
C ASN A 559 6.98 1.46 -18.11
N ALA A 560 8.29 1.37 -17.84
CA ALA A 560 9.31 2.03 -18.66
C ALA A 560 10.00 1.01 -19.57
N ASP A 561 10.37 1.43 -20.78
CA ASP A 561 11.47 0.78 -21.49
C ASP A 561 12.68 0.95 -20.58
N ALA A 562 13.21 -0.16 -20.07
CA ALA A 562 14.39 -0.09 -19.22
C ALA A 562 15.48 0.64 -20.04
N ALA A 563 16.13 1.63 -19.41
CA ALA A 563 17.09 2.46 -20.12
C ALA A 563 18.27 1.59 -20.59
N ALA A 564 18.66 1.77 -21.85
CA ALA A 564 19.78 1.10 -22.50
C ALA A 564 21.14 1.51 -21.92
#